data_AF-A0AA41VAJ8-F1
#
_entry.id   AF-A0AA41VAJ8-F1
#
_cell.length_a   1.000
_cell.length_b   1.000
_cell.length_c   1.000
_cell.angle_alpha   90.00
_cell.angle_beta   90.00
_cell.angle_gamma   90.00
#
_symmetry.space_group_name_H-M   'P 1'
#
loop_
_entity.id
_entity.type
_entity.pdbx_description
1 polymer ?
#
loop_
_entity_poly.entity_id
_entity_poly.type
_entity_poly.pdbx_seq_one_letter_code
_entity_poly.pdbx_strand_id
1 'polypeptide(L)'
;MQEFTQSGGVRPFGVSLLVAGFDDNGPQLYQVDPSGSYFSWKASAMGKNVSNAKTFLEKRYTDDMELDDAVHTAILTLKEGFEGQISSKNIEIGIIGADRTFRVLTPEQIDDYLAEVE
;
A
#
# COMPACT_ATOMS: atom_id res chain seq x y z
N MET A 1 -18.95 5.44 -1.93
CA MET A 1 -19.12 4.47 -0.81
C MET A 1 -20.23 4.87 0.14
N GLN A 2 -20.24 6.10 0.69
CA GLN A 2 -21.20 6.45 1.75
C GLN A 2 -22.68 6.38 1.36
N GLU A 3 -23.05 6.75 0.13
CA GLU A 3 -24.43 6.65 -0.35
C GLU A 3 -25.02 5.22 -0.25
N PHE A 4 -24.18 4.21 -0.45
CA PHE A 4 -24.55 2.79 -0.42
C PHE A 4 -24.72 2.23 1.01
N THR A 5 -24.40 3.02 2.05
CA THR A 5 -24.67 2.66 3.45
C THR A 5 -26.00 3.22 3.95
N GLN A 6 -26.56 4.22 3.27
CA GLN A 6 -27.80 4.90 3.66
C GLN A 6 -28.99 4.59 2.73
N SER A 7 -28.73 4.13 1.51
CA SER A 7 -29.79 3.84 0.54
C SER A 7 -30.42 2.47 0.75
N GLY A 8 -31.75 2.40 0.73
CA GLY A 8 -32.49 1.14 0.80
C GLY A 8 -32.36 0.33 -0.50
N GLY A 9 -32.30 -1.00 -0.38
CA GLY A 9 -32.22 -1.91 -1.54
C GLY A 9 -30.83 -2.11 -2.13
N VAL A 10 -29.80 -1.51 -1.54
CA VAL A 10 -28.39 -1.73 -1.88
C VAL A 10 -27.60 -2.23 -0.66
N ARG A 11 -26.35 -2.65 -0.88
CA ARG A 11 -25.42 -3.04 0.19
C ARG A 11 -24.16 -2.19 0.16
N PRO A 12 -23.48 -1.98 1.30
CA PRO A 12 -22.15 -1.38 1.33
C PRO A 12 -21.15 -2.14 0.45
N PHE A 13 -20.14 -1.40 -0.02
CA PHE A 13 -19.01 -1.99 -0.75
C PHE A 13 -18.19 -2.85 0.21
N GLY A 14 -18.05 -4.13 -0.09
CA GLY A 14 -17.28 -5.09 0.72
C GLY A 14 -15.77 -5.03 0.44
N VAL A 15 -15.21 -3.82 0.31
CA VAL A 15 -13.81 -3.58 -0.01
C VAL A 15 -13.29 -2.36 0.74
N SER A 16 -12.07 -2.44 1.24
CA SER A 16 -11.28 -1.28 1.68
C SER A 16 -10.27 -0.94 0.59
N LEU A 17 -9.99 0.35 0.40
CA LEU A 17 -9.07 0.84 -0.62
C LEU A 17 -7.86 1.51 0.04
N LEU A 18 -6.67 1.28 -0.51
CA LEU A 18 -5.52 2.18 -0.37
C LEU A 18 -5.38 2.95 -1.66
N VAL A 19 -5.38 4.28 -1.57
CA VAL A 19 -5.30 5.20 -2.69
C VAL A 19 -4.00 5.99 -2.53
N ALA A 20 -3.04 5.71 -3.40
CA ALA A 20 -1.77 6.43 -3.48
C ALA A 20 -1.85 7.49 -4.59
N GLY A 21 -1.32 8.67 -4.33
CA GLY A 21 -1.35 9.81 -5.25
C GLY A 21 -0.11 10.69 -5.09
N PHE A 22 0.14 11.56 -6.07
CA PHE A 22 1.11 12.65 -5.94
C PHE A 22 0.46 13.93 -6.45
N ASP A 23 0.33 14.93 -5.58
CA ASP A 23 -0.31 16.21 -5.88
C ASP A 23 0.62 17.41 -5.60
N ASP A 24 0.07 18.62 -5.59
CA ASP A 24 0.84 19.85 -5.33
C ASP A 24 1.40 19.91 -3.89
N ASN A 25 0.86 19.09 -2.97
CA ASN A 25 1.32 18.96 -1.58
C ASN A 25 2.29 17.77 -1.39
N GLY A 26 2.65 17.07 -2.47
CA GLY A 26 3.56 15.93 -2.44
C GLY A 26 2.86 14.57 -2.48
N PRO A 27 3.51 13.49 -2.01
CA PRO A 27 2.93 12.16 -1.98
C PRO A 27 1.78 12.07 -0.97
N GLN A 28 0.68 11.43 -1.38
CA GLN A 28 -0.53 11.23 -0.57
C GLN A 28 -0.88 9.75 -0.50
N LEU A 29 -1.28 9.28 0.68
CA LEU A 29 -1.83 7.94 0.88
C LEU A 29 -3.12 8.03 1.69
N TYR A 30 -4.21 7.51 1.13
CA TYR A 30 -5.51 7.46 1.78
C TYR A 30 -6.00 6.03 1.94
N GLN A 31 -6.54 5.71 3.10
CA GLN A 31 -7.32 4.50 3.32
C GLN A 31 -8.81 4.87 3.28
N VAL A 32 -9.60 4.12 2.52
CA VAL A 32 -11.06 4.26 2.47
C VAL A 32 -11.71 2.97 2.94
N ASP A 33 -12.55 3.06 3.97
CA ASP A 33 -13.24 1.92 4.56
C ASP A 33 -14.65 1.72 3.98
N PRO A 34 -15.21 0.50 4.04
CA PRO A 34 -16.58 0.17 3.62
C PRO A 34 -17.68 1.08 4.19
N SER A 35 -17.43 1.68 5.37
CA SER A 35 -18.34 2.64 6.01
C SER A 35 -18.45 3.97 5.26
N GLY A 36 -17.54 4.23 4.30
CA GLY A 36 -17.37 5.54 3.67
C GLY A 36 -16.43 6.49 4.41
N SER A 37 -15.92 6.08 5.58
CA SER A 37 -14.86 6.82 6.28
C SER A 37 -13.55 6.74 5.49
N TYR A 38 -12.77 7.81 5.52
CA TYR A 38 -11.45 7.84 4.92
C TYR A 38 -10.45 8.56 5.83
N PHE A 39 -9.19 8.18 5.73
CA PHE A 39 -8.10 8.68 6.57
C PHE A 39 -6.84 8.85 5.73
N SER A 40 -6.10 9.94 5.94
CA SER A 40 -4.76 10.09 5.39
C SER A 40 -3.74 9.34 6.26
N TRP A 41 -2.75 8.74 5.63
CA TRP A 41 -1.69 7.97 6.28
C TRP A 41 -0.33 8.37 5.74
N LYS A 42 0.68 8.26 6.60
CA LYS A 42 2.09 8.33 6.19
C LYS A 42 2.57 6.99 5.63
N ALA A 43 2.22 5.92 6.32
CA ALA A 43 2.33 4.54 5.87
C ALA A 43 1.13 3.75 6.41
N SER A 44 0.61 2.79 5.64
CA SER A 44 -0.48 1.93 6.08
C SER A 44 -0.41 0.58 5.41
N ALA A 45 -1.03 -0.41 6.04
CA ALA A 45 -1.22 -1.76 5.53
C ALA A 45 -2.69 -2.16 5.74
N MET A 46 -3.17 -3.09 4.91
CA MET A 46 -4.51 -3.66 5.00
C MET A 46 -4.47 -5.17 4.73
N GLY A 47 -5.52 -5.89 5.16
CA GLY A 47 -5.66 -7.33 4.92
C GLY A 47 -5.36 -8.18 6.15
N LYS A 48 -5.07 -9.47 5.91
CA LYS A 48 -4.74 -10.42 6.99
C LYS A 48 -3.44 -9.98 7.68
N ASN A 49 -3.36 -10.15 9.00
CA ASN A 49 -2.19 -9.82 9.81
C ASN A 49 -1.79 -8.32 9.83
N VAL A 50 -2.74 -7.42 9.54
CA VAL A 50 -2.49 -5.97 9.48
C VAL A 50 -1.84 -5.38 10.74
N SER A 51 -2.15 -5.89 11.93
CA SER A 51 -1.58 -5.39 13.18
C SER A 51 -0.05 -5.53 13.21
N ASN A 52 0.48 -6.65 12.72
CA ASN A 52 1.92 -6.89 12.65
C ASN A 52 2.56 -6.00 11.57
N ALA A 53 1.93 -5.92 10.39
CA ALA A 53 2.39 -5.07 9.29
C ALA A 53 2.47 -3.59 9.71
N LYS A 54 1.46 -3.07 10.41
CA LYS A 54 1.47 -1.69 10.94
C LYS A 54 2.56 -1.49 12.00
N THR A 55 2.75 -2.46 12.90
CA THR A 55 3.85 -2.41 13.90
C THR A 55 5.22 -2.39 13.23
N PHE A 56 5.40 -3.07 12.09
CA PHE A 56 6.63 -3.04 11.31
C PHE A 56 6.84 -1.67 10.67
N LEU A 57 5.82 -1.12 10.02
CA LEU A 57 5.85 0.21 9.40
C LEU A 57 6.16 1.30 10.42
N GLU A 58 5.55 1.27 11.62
CA GLU A 58 5.81 2.22 12.71
C GLU A 58 7.29 2.27 13.12
N LYS A 59 8.04 1.18 12.95
CA LYS A 59 9.47 1.10 13.31
C LYS A 59 10.41 1.48 12.17
N ARG A 60 9.98 1.35 10.91
CA ARG A 60 10.83 1.46 9.72
C ARG A 60 10.56 2.70 8.88
N TYR A 61 9.35 3.26 8.95
CA TYR A 61 9.01 4.46 8.21
C TYR A 61 9.71 5.69 8.80
N THR A 62 10.24 6.53 7.91
CA THR A 62 10.67 7.90 8.21
C THR A 62 10.15 8.85 7.14
N ASP A 63 10.05 10.15 7.43
CA ASP A 63 9.54 11.14 6.46
C ASP A 63 10.54 11.46 5.33
N ASP A 64 11.80 11.08 5.48
CA ASP A 64 12.92 11.34 4.57
C ASP A 64 13.34 10.10 3.76
N MET A 65 12.46 9.09 3.63
CA MET A 65 12.75 7.89 2.85
C MET A 65 12.86 8.20 1.35
N GLU A 66 13.92 7.68 0.73
CA GLU A 66 14.05 7.63 -0.72
C GLU A 66 13.12 6.55 -1.31
N LEU A 67 12.87 6.64 -2.62
CA LEU A 67 11.92 5.74 -3.29
C LEU A 67 12.30 4.26 -3.11
N ASP A 68 13.57 3.92 -3.31
CA ASP A 68 14.02 2.54 -3.23
C ASP A 68 13.86 2.01 -1.79
N ASP A 69 14.23 2.79 -0.78
CA ASP A 69 14.03 2.42 0.64
C ASP A 69 12.55 2.21 0.98
N ALA A 70 11.66 3.02 0.41
CA ALA A 70 10.21 2.87 0.58
C ALA A 70 9.69 1.57 -0.05
N VAL A 71 10.17 1.22 -1.25
CA VAL A 71 9.83 -0.05 -1.92
C VAL A 71 10.34 -1.24 -1.10
N HIS A 72 11.59 -1.21 -0.65
CA HIS A 72 12.16 -2.24 0.22
C HIS A 72 11.36 -2.42 1.50
N THR A 73 11.01 -1.31 2.15
CA THR A 73 10.21 -1.34 3.38
C THR A 73 8.82 -1.90 3.14
N ALA A 74 8.18 -1.59 2.00
CA ALA A 74 6.89 -2.17 1.63
C ALA A 74 6.98 -3.69 1.41
N ILE A 75 8.02 -4.16 0.70
CA ILE A 75 8.28 -5.60 0.49
C ILE A 75 8.51 -6.32 1.82
N LEU A 76 9.38 -5.78 2.68
CA LEU A 76 9.64 -6.36 4.01
C LEU A 76 8.37 -6.40 4.87
N THR A 77 7.55 -5.35 4.81
CA THR A 77 6.25 -5.30 5.51
C THR A 77 5.33 -6.42 5.03
N LEU A 78 5.29 -6.69 3.72
CA LEU A 78 4.52 -7.81 3.17
C LEU A 78 5.07 -9.16 3.64
N LYS A 79 6.40 -9.33 3.73
CA LYS A 79 7.03 -10.57 4.23
C LYS A 79 6.59 -10.90 5.66
N GLU A 80 6.43 -9.92 6.55
CA GLU A 80 5.96 -10.15 7.93
C GLU A 80 4.56 -10.76 8.02
N GLY A 81 3.70 -10.51 7.01
CA GLY A 81 2.33 -11.00 6.95
C GLY A 81 2.11 -12.22 6.07
N PHE A 82 3.12 -12.62 5.28
CA PHE A 82 2.99 -13.62 4.22
C PHE A 82 3.51 -14.99 4.66
N GLU A 83 2.65 -16.00 4.56
CA GLU A 83 3.02 -17.39 4.81
C GLU A 83 3.61 -18.00 3.52
N GLY A 84 4.94 -17.91 3.34
CA GLY A 84 5.64 -18.51 2.19
C GLY A 84 6.78 -17.65 1.66
N GLN A 85 7.27 -17.99 0.47
CA GLN A 85 8.28 -17.19 -0.24
C GLN A 85 7.62 -16.14 -1.12
N ILE A 86 8.07 -14.89 -0.99
CA ILE A 86 7.71 -13.81 -1.92
C ILE A 86 8.50 -13.96 -3.21
N SER A 87 7.85 -13.74 -4.34
CA SER A 87 8.45 -13.74 -5.69
C SER A 87 7.72 -12.74 -6.58
N SER A 88 8.34 -12.32 -7.68
CA SER A 88 7.71 -11.46 -8.69
C SER A 88 6.39 -11.98 -9.27
N LYS A 89 6.04 -13.25 -9.03
CA LYS A 89 4.79 -13.88 -9.47
C LYS A 89 3.64 -13.75 -8.48
N ASN A 90 3.92 -13.40 -7.23
CA ASN A 90 2.91 -13.39 -6.15
C ASN A 90 2.74 -12.03 -5.47
N ILE A 91 3.52 -11.02 -5.87
CA ILE A 91 3.35 -9.63 -5.48
C ILE A 91 3.26 -8.74 -6.71
N GLU A 92 2.60 -7.60 -6.53
CA GLU A 92 2.51 -6.54 -7.52
C GLU A 92 2.88 -5.23 -6.81
N ILE A 93 3.69 -4.39 -7.47
CA ILE A 93 4.16 -3.12 -6.91
C ILE A 93 3.78 -2.00 -7.87
N GLY A 94 3.03 -1.03 -7.36
CA GLY A 94 2.67 0.20 -8.06
C GLY A 94 3.39 1.40 -7.43
N ILE A 95 3.93 2.28 -8.26
CA ILE A 95 4.64 3.49 -7.85
C ILE A 95 4.00 4.70 -8.53
N ILE A 96 3.79 5.76 -7.75
CA ILE A 96 3.50 7.10 -8.27
C ILE A 96 4.52 8.07 -7.68
N GLY A 97 5.23 8.79 -8.55
CA GLY A 97 6.27 9.73 -8.18
C GLY A 97 5.88 11.19 -8.42
N ALA A 98 6.86 12.07 -8.30
CA ALA A 98 6.70 13.51 -8.53
C ALA A 98 6.30 13.85 -9.99
N ASP A 99 6.53 12.92 -10.92
CA ASP A 99 6.07 12.98 -12.31
C ASP A 99 4.55 12.76 -12.48
N ARG A 100 3.84 12.47 -11.37
CA ARG A 100 2.39 12.21 -11.31
C ARG A 100 1.94 11.07 -12.21
N THR A 101 2.85 10.17 -12.55
CA THR A 101 2.58 9.02 -13.41
C THR A 101 2.59 7.76 -12.57
N PHE A 102 1.44 7.09 -12.48
CA PHE A 102 1.37 5.78 -11.84
C PHE A 102 1.88 4.71 -12.80
N ARG A 103 2.81 3.88 -12.32
CA ARG A 103 3.35 2.75 -13.05
C ARG A 103 3.32 1.50 -12.18
N VAL A 104 2.99 0.37 -12.79
CA VAL A 104 3.14 -0.95 -12.19
C VAL A 104 4.48 -1.51 -12.64
N LEU A 105 5.27 -2.02 -11.70
CA LEU A 105 6.57 -2.62 -11.99
C LEU A 105 6.42 -3.93 -12.76
N THR A 106 7.35 -4.21 -13.67
CA THR A 106 7.41 -5.51 -14.34
C THR A 106 7.97 -6.57 -13.40
N PRO A 107 7.73 -7.88 -13.66
CA PRO A 107 8.30 -8.96 -12.86
C PRO A 107 9.82 -8.87 -12.72
N GLU A 108 10.54 -8.47 -13.78
CA GLU A 108 11.99 -8.31 -13.77
C GLU A 108 12.43 -7.21 -12.80
N GLN A 109 11.74 -6.06 -12.80
CA GLN A 109 12.02 -4.97 -11.85
C GLN A 109 11.73 -5.39 -10.41
N ILE A 110 10.68 -6.19 -10.19
CA ILE A 110 10.38 -6.73 -8.86
C ILE A 110 11.48 -7.70 -8.42
N ASP A 111 11.99 -8.55 -9.32
CA ASP A 111 13.08 -9.46 -9.02
C ASP A 111 14.37 -8.70 -8.64
N ASP A 112 14.67 -7.57 -9.31
CA ASP A 112 15.79 -6.69 -8.94
C ASP A 112 15.66 -6.19 -7.49
N TYR A 113 14.48 -5.66 -7.12
CA TYR A 113 14.22 -5.25 -5.73
C TYR A 113 14.27 -6.42 -4.74
N LEU A 114 13.79 -7.61 -5.12
CA LEU A 114 13.81 -8.77 -4.23
C LEU A 114 15.23 -9.28 -3.96
N ALA A 115 16.14 -9.16 -4.93
CA ALA A 115 17.54 -9.54 -4.78
C ALA A 115 18.30 -8.62 -3.81
N GLU A 116 17.90 -7.35 -3.69
CA GLU A 116 18.49 -6.38 -2.76
C GLU A 116 17.95 -6.52 -1.32
N VAL A 117 16.76 -7.14 -1.16
CA VAL A 117 16.10 -7.37 0.14
C VAL A 117 16.59 -8.67 0.83
N GLU A 118 17.31 -9.55 0.12
CA GLU A 118 17.89 -10.80 0.68
C GLU A 118 19.11 -10.61 1.58
#